data_AF-A0A837I711-F1
#
_entry.id   AF-A0A837I711-F1
#
_cell.length_a   1.000
_cell.length_b   1.000
_cell.length_c   1.000
_cell.angle_alpha   90.00
_cell.angle_beta   90.00
_cell.angle_gamma   90.00
#
_symmetry.space_group_name_H-M   'P 1'
#
loop_
_entity.id
_entity.type
_entity.pdbx_description
1 polymer ?
#
loop_
_entity_poly.entity_id
_entity_poly.type
_entity_poly.pdbx_seq_one_letter_code
_entity_poly.pdbx_strand_id
1 'polypeptide(L)'
;MKILNRREPIILFAGDLMAFSIALWVALALRYGAIPSADLLAQHWAPFSFLFILWIFVFFVAGLYEKHTLVFKGKLPSLILNTQVANSLLAVVFFYLLPSFGITPKIVLAVYLVVSFLLIIIWRVSIVPRFGFRNRENAILIGAGSVTI
;
A
#
# COMPACT_ATOMS: atom_id res chain seq x y z
N MET A 1 19.72 4.68 -22.66
CA MET A 1 19.53 3.76 -21.51
C MET A 1 19.10 4.57 -20.29
N LYS A 2 17.80 4.60 -19.96
CA LYS A 2 17.32 5.28 -18.75
C LYS A 2 17.79 4.46 -17.54
N ILE A 3 18.73 5.01 -16.76
CA ILE A 3 19.11 4.45 -15.48
C ILE A 3 17.88 4.56 -14.58
N LEU A 4 17.10 3.48 -14.55
CA LEU A 4 15.99 3.31 -13.62
C LEU A 4 16.53 3.59 -12.23
N ASN A 5 15.97 4.57 -11.53
CA ASN A 5 16.23 4.74 -10.10
C ASN A 5 15.56 3.56 -9.37
N ARG A 6 16.17 2.37 -9.43
CA ARG A 6 15.64 1.08 -8.94
C ARG A 6 15.27 1.11 -7.46
N ARG A 7 15.75 2.11 -6.71
CA ARG A 7 15.52 2.28 -5.27
C ARG A 7 14.11 2.74 -4.93
N GLU A 8 13.45 3.50 -5.81
CA GLU A 8 12.15 4.11 -5.51
C GLU A 8 11.01 3.06 -5.34
N PRO A 9 10.81 2.10 -6.27
CA PRO A 9 9.84 1.02 -6.07
C PRO A 9 10.15 0.15 -4.84
N ILE A 10 11.43 -0.07 -4.54
CA ILE A 10 11.87 -0.85 -3.37
C ILE A 10 11.49 -0.13 -2.07
N ILE A 11 11.69 1.18 -1.99
CA ILE A 11 11.31 1.97 -0.81
C ILE A 11 9.79 2.00 -0.65
N LEU A 12 9.04 2.15 -1.74
CA LEU A 12 7.57 2.11 -1.72
C LEU A 12 7.05 0.76 -1.21
N PHE A 13 7.61 -0.34 -1.73
CA PHE A 13 7.28 -1.70 -1.34
C PHE A 13 7.62 -1.97 0.13
N ALA A 14 8.83 -1.62 0.57
CA ALA A 14 9.26 -1.80 1.95
C ALA A 14 8.35 -1.01 2.91
N GLY A 15 7.99 0.22 2.56
CA GLY A 15 7.09 1.03 3.36
C GLY A 15 5.66 0.47 3.43
N ASP A 16 5.15 -0.14 2.36
CA ASP A 16 3.84 -0.81 2.40
C ASP A 16 3.88 -2.03 3.31
N LEU A 17 4.93 -2.85 3.19
CA LEU A 17 5.11 -4.04 4.03
C LEU A 17 5.20 -3.67 5.51
N MET A 18 5.92 -2.59 5.82
CA MET A 18 5.95 -2.01 7.17
C MET A 18 4.56 -1.53 7.61
N ALA A 19 3.84 -0.80 6.75
CA ALA A 19 2.50 -0.32 7.04
C ALA A 19 1.52 -1.47 7.33
N PHE A 20 1.58 -2.57 6.57
CA PHE A 20 0.73 -3.75 6.80
C PHE A 20 1.08 -4.47 8.11
N SER A 21 2.38 -4.60 8.40
CA SER A 21 2.86 -5.22 9.64
C SER A 21 2.43 -4.40 10.87
N ILE A 22 2.59 -3.07 10.81
CA ILE A 22 2.14 -2.14 11.85
C ILE A 22 0.62 -2.17 11.96
N ALA A 23 -0.11 -2.22 10.84
CA ALA A 23 -1.56 -2.29 10.85
C ALA A 23 -2.08 -3.54 11.55
N LEU A 24 -1.45 -4.70 11.33
CA LEU A 24 -1.80 -5.93 12.03
C LEU A 24 -1.55 -5.81 13.54
N TRP A 25 -0.37 -5.30 13.92
CA TRP A 25 -0.02 -5.13 15.33
C TRP A 25 -1.00 -4.17 16.03
N VAL A 26 -1.30 -3.02 15.41
CA VAL A 26 -2.25 -2.04 15.94
C VAL A 26 -3.67 -2.60 15.99
N ALA A 27 -4.09 -3.37 14.98
CA ALA A 27 -5.41 -3.99 14.97
C ALA A 27 -5.59 -4.99 16.12
N LEU A 28 -4.55 -5.77 16.43
CA LEU A 28 -4.55 -6.66 17.59
C LEU A 28 -4.53 -5.86 18.89
N ALA A 29 -3.69 -4.83 19.00
CA ALA A 29 -3.62 -3.99 20.19
C ALA A 29 -4.96 -3.30 20.50
N LEU A 30 -5.62 -2.74 19.48
CA LEU A 30 -6.94 -2.13 19.60
C LEU A 30 -8.04 -3.15 19.92
N ARG A 31 -7.96 -4.37 19.37
CA ARG A 31 -8.95 -5.41 19.63
C ARG A 31 -8.93 -5.90 21.07
N TYR A 32 -7.73 -6.14 21.60
CA TYR A 32 -7.52 -6.74 22.91
C TYR A 32 -7.28 -5.71 24.02
N GLY A 33 -7.11 -4.43 23.66
CA GLY A 33 -6.86 -3.33 24.62
C GLY A 33 -5.51 -3.44 25.34
N ALA A 34 -4.59 -4.26 24.82
CA ALA A 34 -3.31 -4.55 25.43
C ALA A 34 -2.24 -4.78 24.34
N ILE A 35 -0.98 -4.73 24.73
CA ILE A 35 0.12 -5.08 23.83
C ILE A 35 -0.03 -6.56 23.45
N PRO A 36 -0.12 -6.89 22.14
CA PRO A 36 -0.35 -8.27 21.72
C PRO A 36 0.86 -9.15 22.09
N SER A 37 0.57 -10.33 22.66
CA SER A 37 1.60 -11.33 22.93
C SER A 37 2.17 -11.92 21.63
N ALA A 38 3.38 -12.47 21.71
CA ALA A 38 4.04 -13.10 20.56
C ALA A 38 3.21 -14.26 19.99
N ASP A 39 2.55 -15.05 20.84
CA ASP A 39 1.69 -16.16 20.42
C ASP A 39 0.46 -15.68 19.66
N LEU A 40 -0.18 -14.61 20.15
CA LEU A 40 -1.34 -14.02 19.49
C LEU A 40 -0.96 -13.46 18.11
N LEU A 41 0.19 -12.77 18.04
CA LEU A 41 0.73 -12.26 16.78
C LEU A 41 1.03 -13.40 15.81
N ALA A 42 1.69 -14.47 16.26
CA ALA A 42 2.02 -15.63 15.43
C ALA A 42 0.77 -16.33 14.87
N GLN A 43 -0.28 -16.48 15.68
CA GLN A 43 -1.55 -17.05 15.25
C GLN A 43 -2.23 -16.24 14.13
N HIS A 44 -2.11 -14.91 14.16
CA HIS A 44 -2.70 -14.03 13.15
C HIS A 44 -1.74 -13.75 11.99
N TRP A 45 -0.44 -14.00 12.14
CA TRP A 45 0.55 -13.72 11.10
C TRP A 45 0.32 -14.56 9.85
N ALA A 46 0.09 -15.87 10.01
CA ALA A 46 -0.14 -16.77 8.88
C ALA A 46 -1.34 -16.34 8.00
N PRO A 47 -2.57 -16.18 8.51
CA PRO A 47 -3.71 -15.77 7.68
C PRO A 47 -3.54 -14.36 7.09
N PHE A 48 -2.97 -13.40 7.83
CA PHE A 48 -2.76 -12.05 7.32
C PHE A 48 -1.60 -11.94 6.31
N SER A 49 -0.62 -12.84 6.35
CA SER A 49 0.43 -12.90 5.33
C SER A 49 -0.13 -13.15 3.92
N PHE A 50 -1.19 -13.96 3.81
CA PHE A 50 -1.91 -14.14 2.54
C PHE A 50 -2.55 -12.84 2.07
N LEU A 51 -3.12 -12.07 3.00
CA LEU A 51 -3.60 -10.73 2.69
C LEU A 51 -2.46 -9.81 2.25
N PHE A 52 -1.30 -9.83 2.92
CA PHE A 52 -0.18 -8.96 2.53
C PHE A 52 0.25 -9.23 1.08
N ILE A 53 0.37 -10.50 0.70
CA ILE A 53 0.69 -10.91 -0.68
C ILE A 53 -0.40 -10.41 -1.65
N LEU A 54 -1.67 -10.59 -1.30
CA LEU A 54 -2.79 -10.15 -2.12
C LEU A 54 -2.81 -8.63 -2.30
N TRP A 55 -2.58 -7.87 -1.23
CA TRP A 55 -2.49 -6.41 -1.25
C TRP A 55 -1.37 -5.92 -2.15
N ILE A 56 -0.17 -6.52 -2.00
CA ILE A 56 0.99 -6.22 -2.84
C ILE A 56 0.66 -6.50 -4.31
N PHE A 57 0.01 -7.65 -4.59
CA PHE A 57 -0.38 -8.02 -5.93
C PHE A 57 -1.37 -7.01 -6.55
N VAL A 58 -2.39 -6.60 -5.81
CA VAL A 58 -3.35 -5.58 -6.29
C VAL A 58 -2.68 -4.22 -6.47
N PHE A 59 -1.76 -3.84 -5.57
CA PHE A 59 -0.99 -2.61 -5.73
C PHE A 59 -0.07 -2.65 -6.95
N PHE A 60 0.50 -3.82 -7.24
CA PHE A 60 1.30 -4.06 -8.44
C PHE A 60 0.47 -3.96 -9.71
N VAL A 61 -0.68 -4.65 -9.78
CA VAL A 61 -1.60 -4.59 -10.92
C VAL A 61 -2.14 -3.18 -11.14
N ALA A 62 -2.38 -2.42 -10.07
CA ALA A 62 -2.82 -1.03 -10.16
C ALA A 62 -1.69 -0.04 -10.54
N GLY A 63 -0.46 -0.50 -10.73
CA GLY A 63 0.67 0.36 -11.11
C GLY A 63 1.10 1.32 -10.01
N LEU A 64 0.81 1.02 -8.72
CA LEU A 64 1.23 1.86 -7.58
C LEU A 64 2.74 1.85 -7.35
N TYR A 65 3.47 0.92 -7.99
CA TYR A 65 4.93 0.85 -7.99
C TYR A 65 5.56 1.43 -9.26
N GLU A 66 4.76 1.88 -10.22
CA GLU A 66 5.24 2.49 -11.47
C GLU A 66 5.42 4.00 -11.34
N LYS A 67 6.49 4.52 -11.95
CA LYS A 67 6.78 5.96 -11.96
C LYS A 67 5.76 6.79 -12.71
N HIS A 68 5.18 6.27 -13.79
CA HIS A 68 4.22 7.02 -14.61
C HIS A 68 2.98 7.45 -13.81
N THR A 69 2.57 6.62 -12.85
CA THR A 69 1.45 6.90 -11.95
C THR A 69 1.76 8.04 -10.96
N LEU A 70 3.00 8.17 -10.50
CA LEU A 70 3.44 9.18 -9.53
C LEU A 70 3.55 10.60 -10.12
N VAL A 71 3.74 10.70 -11.45
CA VAL A 71 3.79 12.00 -12.15
C VAL A 71 2.41 12.68 -12.14
N PHE A 72 1.32 11.90 -12.18
CA PHE A 72 -0.05 12.39 -12.03
C PHE A 72 -0.50 12.38 -10.55
N LYS A 73 0.13 13.22 -9.73
CA LYS A 73 -0.17 13.37 -8.28
C LYS A 73 -1.67 13.52 -7.96
N GLY A 74 -2.46 14.12 -8.86
CA GLY A 74 -3.90 14.30 -8.68
C GLY A 74 -4.72 13.01 -8.68
N LYS A 75 -4.23 11.92 -9.31
CA LYS A 75 -4.95 10.63 -9.37
C LYS A 75 -4.47 9.63 -8.32
N LEU A 76 -3.36 9.91 -7.63
CA LEU A 76 -2.75 8.99 -6.67
C LEU A 76 -3.69 8.66 -5.49
N PRO A 77 -4.35 9.63 -4.82
CA PRO A 77 -5.27 9.33 -3.72
C PRO A 77 -6.47 8.50 -4.18
N SER A 78 -7.04 8.82 -5.34
CA SER A 78 -8.17 8.08 -5.92
C SER A 78 -7.79 6.66 -6.29
N LEU A 79 -6.58 6.47 -6.83
CA LEU A 79 -6.06 5.14 -7.16
C LEU A 79 -5.85 4.30 -5.89
N ILE A 80 -5.25 4.87 -4.84
CA ILE A 80 -5.08 4.20 -3.54
C ILE A 80 -6.44 3.83 -2.94
N LEU A 81 -7.42 4.71 -3.04
CA LEU A 81 -8.77 4.43 -2.55
C LEU A 81 -9.41 3.27 -3.32
N ASN A 82 -9.35 3.31 -4.65
CA ASN A 82 -9.91 2.24 -5.49
C ASN A 82 -9.24 0.88 -5.22
N THR A 83 -7.91 0.86 -5.08
CA THR A 83 -7.18 -0.38 -4.78
C THR A 83 -7.46 -0.87 -3.37
N GLN A 84 -7.62 0.02 -2.40
CA GLN A 84 -7.97 -0.39 -1.05
C GLN A 84 -9.41 -0.90 -0.93
N VAL A 85 -10.35 -0.34 -1.68
CA VAL A 85 -11.71 -0.89 -1.77
C VAL A 85 -11.67 -2.30 -2.38
N ALA A 86 -10.93 -2.50 -3.47
CA ALA A 86 -10.76 -3.82 -4.08
C ALA A 86 -10.13 -4.83 -3.10
N ASN A 87 -9.06 -4.43 -2.40
CA ASN A 87 -8.42 -5.26 -1.39
C ASN A 87 -9.35 -5.60 -0.23
N SER A 88 -10.14 -4.63 0.23
CA SER A 88 -11.10 -4.84 1.31
C SER A 88 -12.17 -5.85 0.91
N LEU A 89 -12.70 -5.75 -0.31
CA LEU A 89 -13.66 -6.73 -0.85
C LEU A 89 -13.04 -8.12 -0.94
N LEU A 90 -11.82 -8.22 -1.47
CA LEU A 90 -11.10 -9.49 -1.56
C LEU A 90 -10.83 -10.11 -0.19
N ALA A 91 -10.50 -9.29 0.81
CA ALA A 91 -10.25 -9.76 2.17
C ALA A 91 -11.51 -10.29 2.84
N VAL A 92 -12.65 -9.61 2.64
CA VAL A 92 -13.95 -10.10 3.12
C VAL A 92 -14.27 -11.45 2.49
N VAL A 93 -14.11 -11.59 1.16
CA VAL A 93 -14.33 -12.85 0.45
C VAL A 93 -13.40 -13.94 0.98
N PHE A 94 -12.10 -13.66 1.11
CA PHE A 94 -11.10 -14.62 1.59
C PHE A 94 -11.43 -15.15 2.98
N PHE A 95 -11.75 -14.26 3.93
CA PHE A 95 -12.07 -14.66 5.31
C PHE A 95 -13.47 -15.29 5.45
N TYR A 96 -14.42 -15.00 4.56
CA TYR A 96 -15.72 -15.69 4.55
C TYR A 96 -15.63 -17.09 3.93
N LEU A 97 -14.79 -17.29 2.91
CA LEU A 97 -14.61 -18.58 2.23
C LEU A 97 -13.68 -19.55 2.96
N LEU A 98 -12.89 -19.08 3.92
CA LEU A 98 -12.00 -19.91 4.75
C LEU A 98 -12.40 -19.84 6.23
N PRO A 99 -13.47 -20.52 6.68
CA PRO A 99 -13.91 -20.54 8.07
C PRO A 99 -12.95 -21.29 9.03
N SER A 100 -11.79 -21.75 8.57
CA SER A 100 -10.96 -22.76 9.21
C SER A 100 -10.17 -22.28 10.44
N PHE A 101 -10.11 -20.98 10.73
CA PHE A 101 -9.17 -20.47 11.73
C PHE A 101 -9.68 -20.47 13.19
N GLY A 102 -10.95 -20.84 13.47
CA GLY A 102 -11.49 -21.03 14.84
C GLY A 102 -11.58 -19.76 15.73
N ILE A 103 -10.72 -18.78 15.48
CA ILE A 103 -10.73 -17.42 16.02
C ILE A 103 -11.58 -16.61 15.06
N THR A 104 -12.67 -15.99 15.52
CA THR A 104 -13.53 -15.20 14.64
C THR A 104 -12.83 -13.89 14.27
N PRO A 105 -12.16 -13.76 13.10
CA PRO A 105 -11.29 -12.64 12.83
C PRO A 105 -12.08 -11.42 12.36
N LYS A 106 -13.42 -11.46 12.36
CA LYS A 106 -14.28 -10.44 11.73
C LYS A 106 -14.00 -9.04 12.27
N ILE A 107 -13.80 -8.92 13.59
CA ILE A 107 -13.51 -7.63 14.22
C ILE A 107 -12.06 -7.21 13.96
N VAL A 108 -11.09 -8.13 14.09
CA VAL A 108 -9.68 -7.83 13.83
C VAL A 108 -9.46 -7.41 12.38
N LEU A 109 -10.12 -8.09 11.44
CA LEU A 109 -10.11 -7.77 10.02
C LEU A 109 -10.69 -6.38 9.76
N ALA A 110 -11.87 -6.07 10.32
CA ALA A 110 -12.48 -4.75 10.14
C ALA A 110 -11.56 -3.63 10.65
N VAL A 111 -10.99 -3.79 11.84
CA VAL A 111 -10.03 -2.82 12.40
C VAL A 111 -8.78 -2.74 11.53
N TYR A 112 -8.25 -3.88 11.08
CA TYR A 112 -7.10 -3.95 10.19
C TYR A 112 -7.34 -3.21 8.86
N LEU A 113 -8.50 -3.36 8.23
CA LEU A 113 -8.83 -2.66 6.99
C LEU A 113 -8.80 -1.14 7.19
N VAL A 114 -9.39 -0.64 8.26
CA VAL A 114 -9.40 0.80 8.58
C VAL A 114 -7.98 1.29 8.88
N VAL A 115 -7.25 0.59 9.74
CA VAL A 115 -5.90 1.00 10.15
C VAL A 115 -4.91 0.93 8.99
N SER A 116 -4.96 -0.12 8.18
CA SER A 116 -4.11 -0.26 6.98
C SER A 116 -4.42 0.81 5.94
N PHE A 117 -5.68 1.16 5.73
CA PHE A 117 -6.07 2.26 4.84
C PHE A 117 -5.46 3.59 5.28
N LEU A 118 -5.59 3.94 6.56
CA LEU A 118 -5.03 5.16 7.13
C LEU A 118 -3.50 5.19 7.02
N LEU A 119 -2.82 4.10 7.40
CA LEU A 119 -1.35 4.00 7.32
C LEU A 119 -0.85 4.14 5.88
N ILE A 120 -1.50 3.49 4.91
CA ILE A 120 -1.09 3.57 3.50
C ILE A 120 -1.30 4.98 2.96
N ILE A 121 -2.41 5.65 3.28
CA ILE A 121 -2.63 7.05 2.87
C ILE A 121 -1.55 7.96 3.47
N ILE A 122 -1.27 7.83 4.77
CA ILE A 122 -0.24 8.64 5.44
C ILE A 122 1.13 8.39 4.78
N TRP A 123 1.48 7.12 4.57
CA TRP A 123 2.72 6.74 3.90
C TRP A 123 2.81 7.32 2.49
N ARG A 124 1.84 7.06 1.63
CA ARG A 124 1.89 7.41 0.20
C ARG A 124 1.65 8.88 -0.11
N VAL A 125 0.77 9.55 0.63
CA VAL A 125 0.38 10.93 0.35
C VAL A 125 1.23 11.91 1.16
N SER A 126 1.57 11.57 2.41
CA SER A 126 2.29 12.51 3.28
C SER A 126 3.80 12.24 3.33
N ILE A 127 4.21 10.97 3.43
CA ILE A 127 5.62 10.63 3.70
C ILE A 127 6.42 10.47 2.40
N VAL A 128 5.92 9.75 1.41
CA VAL A 128 6.60 9.51 0.12
C VAL A 128 6.98 10.81 -0.61
N PRO A 129 6.11 11.83 -0.71
CA PRO A 129 6.50 13.09 -1.35
C PRO A 129 7.58 13.86 -0.60
N ARG A 130 7.68 13.68 0.74
CA ARG A 130 8.73 14.33 1.56
C ARG A 130 10.10 13.72 1.34
N PHE A 131 10.19 12.46 0.93
CA PHE A 131 11.46 11.84 0.52
C PHE A 131 12.05 12.46 -0.75
N GLY A 132 11.35 13.39 -1.41
CA GLY A 132 11.95 14.23 -2.44
C GLY A 132 12.39 13.42 -3.65
N PHE A 133 11.64 12.37 -4.03
CA PHE A 133 11.77 11.65 -5.31
C PHE A 133 11.37 12.55 -6.49
N ARG A 134 12.01 13.71 -6.57
CA ARG A 134 11.86 14.73 -7.59
C ARG A 134 12.79 14.34 -8.72
N ASN A 135 12.35 13.45 -9.59
CA ASN A 135 12.93 13.42 -10.92
C ASN A 135 12.57 14.75 -11.57
N ARG A 136 13.56 15.65 -11.66
CA ARG A 136 13.56 16.67 -12.70
C ARG A 136 13.58 15.87 -14.00
N GLU A 137 12.40 15.58 -14.55
CA GLU A 137 12.38 15.33 -15.98
C GLU A 137 12.84 16.64 -16.60
N ASN A 138 14.09 16.64 -17.09
CA ASN A 138 14.56 17.66 -18.01
C ASN A 138 13.64 17.53 -19.23
N ALA A 139 12.50 18.19 -19.17
CA ALA A 139 11.67 18.45 -20.32
C ALA A 139 12.56 19.31 -21.21
N ILE A 140 13.28 18.66 -22.12
CA ILE A 140 13.91 19.33 -23.25
C ILE A 140 12.72 19.84 -24.07
N LEU A 141 12.34 21.07 -23.80
CA LEU A 141 11.50 21.89 -24.67
C LEU A 141 12.27 22.01 -25.98
N ILE A 142 12.00 21.11 -26.93
CA ILE A 142 12.34 21.35 -28.34
C ILE A 142 11.32 22.37 -28.84
N GLY A 143 11.48 23.61 -28.40
CA GLY A 143 10.92 24.77 -29.07
C GLY A 143 11.80 25.06 -30.28
N ALA A 144 11.63 24.30 -31.36
CA ALA A 144 12.11 24.73 -32.66
C ALA A 144 11.06 25.68 -33.25
N GLY A 145 10.98 26.89 -32.71
CA GLY A 145 10.21 27.99 -33.25
C GLY A 145 10.99 28.69 -34.38
N SER A 146 10.54 28.44 -35.61
CA SER A 146 10.56 29.29 -36.83
C SER A 146 11.74 30.22 -37.13
N VAL A 147 12.35 30.05 -38.30
CA VAL A 147 12.81 31.20 -39.10
C VAL A 147 12.32 31.05 -40.55
N THR A 148 11.44 31.98 -40.91
CA THR A 148 11.02 32.46 -42.22
C THR A 148 12.19 32.71 -43.17
N ILE A 149 12.09 32.26 -44.43
CA ILE A 149 12.40 33.05 -45.65
C ILE A 149 11.42 32.61 -46.72
#